data_AF-A0A3C0VK78-F1
#
_entry.id   AF-A0A3C0VK78-F1
#
_cell.length_a   1.000
_cell.length_b   1.000
_cell.length_c   1.000
_cell.angle_alpha   90.00
_cell.angle_beta   90.00
_cell.angle_gamma   90.00
#
_symmetry.space_group_name_H-M   'P 1'
#
loop_
_entity.id
_entity.type
_entity.pdbx_description
1 polymer ?
#
loop_
_entity_poly.entity_id
_entity_poly.type
_entity_poly.pdbx_seq_one_letter_code
_entity_poly.pdbx_strand_id
1 'polypeptide(L)'
;FRRGDSDSDGAIDIADAIFNLGYLFARSAAPDCLDTADANDDGQVDIADAIALLSHLFAETGPLPAPFGSCGLDLTADDLDCGSYPPCGD
;
A
#
# COMPACT_ATOMS: atom_id res chain seq x y z
N PHE A 1 -4.52 0.79 8.84
CA PHE A 1 -3.46 0.13 8.06
C PHE A 1 -2.19 0.98 8.04
N ARG A 2 -1.13 0.51 7.37
CA ARG A 2 0.02 1.33 6.99
C ARG A 2 0.14 1.35 5.46
N ARG A 3 0.02 2.53 4.86
CA ARG A 3 0.12 2.75 3.42
C ARG A 3 1.49 2.29 2.93
N GLY A 4 1.51 1.48 1.87
CA GLY A 4 2.73 0.89 1.30
C GLY A 4 3.08 -0.51 1.79
N ASP A 5 2.44 -1.06 2.83
CA ASP A 5 2.59 -2.47 3.27
C ASP A 5 1.53 -3.34 2.57
N SER A 6 1.74 -3.57 1.28
CA SER A 6 0.78 -4.20 0.37
C SER A 6 0.57 -5.68 0.65
N ASP A 7 1.58 -6.37 1.19
CA ASP A 7 1.48 -7.80 1.52
C ASP A 7 1.10 -8.07 2.99
N SER A 8 0.93 -7.01 3.78
CA SER A 8 0.45 -7.04 5.17
C SER A 8 1.38 -7.80 6.13
N ASP A 9 2.69 -7.78 5.87
CA ASP A 9 3.69 -8.44 6.72
C ASP A 9 4.26 -7.53 7.82
N GLY A 10 3.94 -6.23 7.79
CA GLY A 10 4.35 -5.22 8.77
C GLY A 10 5.64 -4.47 8.41
N ALA A 11 6.36 -4.91 7.38
CA ALA A 11 7.48 -4.22 6.77
C ALA A 11 7.00 -3.32 5.62
N ILE A 12 7.84 -2.36 5.23
CA ILE A 12 7.65 -1.60 4.01
C ILE A 12 8.96 -1.75 3.24
N ASP A 13 8.96 -2.62 2.23
CA ASP A 13 10.12 -2.91 1.42
C ASP A 13 9.76 -3.24 -0.05
N ILE A 14 10.69 -3.85 -0.79
CA ILE A 14 10.49 -4.14 -2.20
C ILE A 14 9.46 -5.26 -2.44
N ALA A 15 9.21 -6.13 -1.46
CA ALA A 15 8.22 -7.19 -1.53
C ALA A 15 6.82 -6.62 -1.77
N ASP A 16 6.49 -5.50 -1.13
CA ASP A 16 5.23 -4.79 -1.31
C ASP A 16 4.99 -4.36 -2.76
N ALA A 17 6.00 -3.75 -3.39
CA ALA A 17 5.92 -3.35 -4.80
C ALA A 17 5.74 -4.56 -5.73
N ILE A 18 6.42 -5.67 -5.42
CA ILE A 18 6.27 -6.93 -6.17
C ILE A 18 4.87 -7.52 -5.98
N PHE A 19 4.34 -7.49 -4.76
CA PHE A 19 3.01 -7.98 -4.43
C PHE A 19 1.95 -7.19 -5.21
N ASN A 20 2.05 -5.86 -5.21
CA ASN A 20 1.15 -4.95 -5.92
C ASN A 20 1.16 -5.22 -7.44
N LEU A 21 2.34 -5.34 -8.04
CA LEU A 21 2.48 -5.71 -9.46
C LEU A 21 1.97 -7.14 -9.76
N GLY A 22 2.11 -8.06 -8.81
CA GLY A 22 1.58 -9.42 -8.91
C GLY A 22 0.05 -9.44 -8.93
N TYR A 23 -0.59 -8.65 -8.07
CA TYR A 23 -2.04 -8.45 -8.07
C TYR A 23 -2.51 -7.87 -9.42
N LEU A 24 -1.86 -6.80 -9.89
CA LEU A 24 -2.25 -6.09 -11.12
C LEU A 24 -2.06 -6.90 -12.40
N PHE A 25 -0.96 -7.64 -12.53
CA PHE A 25 -0.54 -8.20 -13.82
C PHE A 25 -0.35 -9.72 -13.83
N ALA A 26 -0.20 -10.36 -12.68
CA ALA A 26 0.07 -11.79 -12.58
C ALA A 26 -1.12 -12.62 -12.07
N ARG A 27 -2.26 -11.99 -11.77
CA ARG A 27 -3.43 -12.65 -11.14
C ARG A 27 -3.07 -13.33 -9.81
N SER A 28 -2.12 -12.75 -9.08
CA SER A 28 -1.84 -13.13 -7.70
C SER A 28 -3.00 -12.78 -6.78
N ALA A 29 -2.90 -13.15 -5.51
CA ALA A 29 -3.86 -12.74 -4.49
C ALA A 29 -3.99 -11.21 -4.44
N ALA A 30 -5.21 -10.75 -4.15
CA ALA A 30 -5.44 -9.34 -3.84
C ALA A 30 -4.91 -9.01 -2.43
N PRO A 31 -4.53 -7.75 -2.16
CA PRO A 31 -4.29 -7.27 -0.80
C PRO A 31 -5.51 -7.53 0.09
N ASP A 32 -5.27 -7.90 1.35
CA ASP A 32 -6.33 -8.03 2.37
C ASP A 32 -6.93 -6.66 2.76
N CYS A 33 -6.20 -5.59 2.44
CA CYS A 33 -6.57 -4.19 2.61
C CYS A 33 -6.12 -3.43 1.35
N LEU A 34 -7.07 -2.94 0.54
CA LEU A 34 -6.71 -2.25 -0.71
C LEU A 34 -6.04 -0.90 -0.44
N ASP A 35 -6.36 -0.26 0.68
CA ASP A 35 -5.73 1.02 1.08
C ASP A 35 -4.22 0.88 1.35
N THR A 36 -3.70 -0.32 1.65
CA THR A 36 -2.23 -0.49 1.77
C THR A 36 -1.53 -0.51 0.42
N ALA A 37 -2.27 -0.85 -0.64
CA ALA A 37 -1.78 -0.95 -2.00
C ALA A 37 -1.94 0.35 -2.81
N ASP A 38 -2.81 1.27 -2.39
CA ASP A 38 -2.86 2.65 -2.89
C ASP A 38 -1.76 3.48 -2.20
N ALA A 39 -0.54 3.39 -2.74
CA ALA A 39 0.63 4.03 -2.16
C ALA A 39 0.71 5.52 -2.48
N ASN A 40 0.04 5.99 -3.52
CA ASN A 40 0.04 7.39 -3.92
C ASN A 40 -1.19 8.18 -3.41
N ASP A 41 -2.16 7.49 -2.78
CA ASP A 41 -3.38 8.03 -2.18
C ASP A 41 -4.26 8.74 -3.22
N ASP A 42 -4.44 8.11 -4.39
CA ASP A 42 -5.26 8.60 -5.49
C ASP A 42 -6.62 7.88 -5.66
N GLY A 43 -6.89 6.90 -4.79
CA GLY A 43 -8.13 6.12 -4.76
C GLY A 43 -8.18 5.02 -5.83
N GLN A 44 -7.05 4.70 -6.47
CA GLN A 44 -6.92 3.59 -7.41
C GLN A 44 -5.69 2.76 -7.06
N VAL A 45 -5.80 1.44 -7.21
CA VAL A 45 -4.64 0.54 -7.16
C VAL A 45 -4.19 0.27 -8.59
N ASP A 46 -3.09 0.89 -8.99
CA ASP A 46 -2.47 0.73 -10.31
C ASP A 46 -0.92 0.78 -10.27
N ILE A 47 -0.29 0.92 -11.44
CA ILE A 47 1.18 0.89 -11.53
C ILE A 47 1.84 2.11 -10.86
N ALA A 48 1.13 3.22 -10.73
CA ALA A 48 1.62 4.43 -10.07
C ALA A 48 1.95 4.17 -8.60
N ASP A 49 1.24 3.26 -7.93
CA ASP A 49 1.50 2.89 -6.54
C ASP A 49 2.83 2.19 -6.36
N ALA A 50 3.10 1.20 -7.22
CA ALA A 50 4.39 0.52 -7.22
C ALA A 50 5.53 1.52 -7.52
N ILE A 51 5.31 2.50 -8.41
CA ILE A 51 6.29 3.54 -8.70
C ILE A 51 6.49 4.47 -7.49
N ALA A 52 5.42 4.89 -6.81
CA ALA A 52 5.48 5.75 -5.64
C ALA A 52 6.25 5.09 -4.50
N LEU A 53 5.93 3.82 -4.21
CA LEU A 53 6.64 3.03 -3.21
C LEU A 53 8.13 2.82 -3.55
N LEU A 54 8.46 2.42 -4.78
CA LEU A 54 9.86 2.26 -5.20
C LEU A 54 10.63 3.60 -5.16
N SER A 55 9.95 4.71 -5.46
CA SER A 55 10.52 6.05 -5.37
C SER A 55 10.77 6.48 -3.92
N HIS A 56 9.92 6.05 -2.98
CA HIS A 56 10.17 6.20 -1.55
C HIS A 56 11.41 5.41 -1.13
N LEU A 57 11.48 4.12 -1.50
CA LEU A 57 12.53 3.19 -1.07
C LEU A 57 13.92 3.50 -1.64
N PHE A 58 14.00 3.94 -2.91
CA PHE A 58 15.27 4.01 -3.64
C PHE A 58 15.63 5.39 -4.21
N ALA A 59 14.69 6.34 -4.22
CA ALA A 59 14.92 7.67 -4.78
C ALA A 59 14.76 8.81 -3.76
N GLU A 60 14.58 8.49 -2.48
CA GLU A 60 14.49 9.45 -1.36
C GLU A 60 13.43 10.54 -1.60
N THR A 61 12.34 10.22 -2.30
CA THR A 61 11.30 11.20 -2.71
C THR A 61 10.43 11.70 -1.55
N GLY A 62 10.61 11.17 -0.34
CA GLY A 62 9.85 11.50 0.87
C GLY A 62 8.99 10.35 1.36
N PRO A 63 8.33 10.47 2.53
CA PRO A 63 7.37 9.47 3.00
C PRO A 63 6.14 9.39 2.08
N LEU A 64 5.47 8.24 2.06
CA LEU A 64 4.16 8.12 1.40
C LEU A 64 3.10 8.96 2.15
N PRO A 65 1.95 9.26 1.51
CA PRO A 65 0.81 9.88 2.18
C PRO A 65 0.37 9.10 3.43
N ALA A 66 -0.27 9.80 4.38
CA ALA A 66 -0.79 9.15 5.56
C ALA A 66 -1.92 8.15 5.19
N PRO A 67 -2.11 7.06 5.95
CA PRO A 67 -1.37 6.65 7.14
C PRO A 67 -0.07 5.89 6.81
N PHE A 68 1.09 6.53 6.97
CA PHE A 68 2.41 5.94 6.67
C PHE A 68 3.31 5.89 7.92
N GLY A 69 4.07 4.80 8.10
CA GLY A 69 4.99 4.60 9.23
C GLY A 69 4.31 4.27 10.58
N SER A 70 3.05 4.65 10.76
CA SER A 70 2.21 4.25 11.88
C SER A 70 0.82 3.87 11.39
N CYS A 71 0.16 2.99 12.14
CA CYS A 71 -1.21 2.62 11.88
C CYS A 71 -2.15 3.83 11.93
N GLY A 72 -3.02 3.95 10.93
CA GLY A 72 -4.08 4.94 10.90
C GLY A 72 -5.22 4.52 9.97
N LEU A 73 -6.22 5.40 9.87
CA LEU A 73 -7.31 5.29 8.93
C LEU A 73 -6.98 6.07 7.66
N ASP A 74 -7.63 5.71 6.56
CA ASP A 74 -7.69 6.62 5.43
C ASP A 74 -8.60 7.81 5.76
N LEU A 75 -8.14 9.01 5.45
CA LEU A 75 -8.88 10.26 5.62
C LEU A 75 -9.22 10.91 4.27
N THR A 76 -8.73 10.35 3.17
CA THR A 76 -9.25 10.63 1.83
C THR A 76 -10.50 9.76 1.63
N ALA A 77 -11.37 10.19 0.71
CA ALA A 77 -12.63 9.51 0.47
C ALA A 77 -12.59 8.90 -0.93
N ASP A 78 -12.71 7.58 -1.00
CA ASP A 78 -12.74 6.79 -2.23
C ASP A 78 -13.53 5.49 -2.03
N ASP A 79 -13.46 4.59 -3.01
CA ASP A 79 -14.14 3.30 -3.01
C ASP A 79 -13.22 2.14 -2.56
N LEU A 80 -11.97 2.43 -2.18
CA LEU A 80 -11.06 1.44 -1.61
C LEU A 80 -11.43 1.21 -0.14
N ASP A 81 -11.20 -0.02 0.31
CA ASP A 81 -11.46 -0.39 1.69
C ASP A 81 -10.30 -1.18 2.30
N CYS A 82 -10.29 -1.13 3.62
CA CYS A 82 -9.42 -1.94 4.44
C CYS A 82 -10.25 -2.92 5.26
N GLY A 83 -10.59 -4.06 4.65
CA GLY A 83 -11.35 -5.12 5.31
C GLY A 83 -10.59 -5.75 6.49
N SER A 84 -9.30 -6.05 6.31
CA SER A 84 -8.44 -6.51 7.40
C SER A 84 -6.98 -6.14 7.17
N TYR A 85 -6.28 -5.75 8.23
CA TYR A 85 -4.83 -5.52 8.18
C TYR A 85 -4.19 -5.94 9.51
N PRO A 86 -3.72 -7.21 9.59
CA PRO A 86 -3.20 -7.80 10.83
C PRO A 86 -2.09 -6.99 11.55
N PRO A 87 -1.14 -6.33 10.85
CA PRO A 87 -0.05 -5.62 11.53
C PRO A 87 -0.48 -4.44 12.41
N CYS A 88 -1.71 -3.94 12.25
CA CYS A 88 -2.23 -2.90 13.14
C CYS A 88 -2.99 -3.42 14.36
N GLY A 89 -3.42 -4.68 14.36
CA GLY A 89 -4.27 -5.26 15.41
C GLY A 89 -5.64 -4.57 15.54
N ASP A 90 -6.68 -5.37 15.77
CA ASP A 90 -8.00 -4.86 16.19
C ASP A 90 -7.99 -4.34 17.64
#